data_AF-W7WNM4-F1
#
_entry.id   AF-W7WNM4-F1
#
_cell.length_a   1.000
_cell.length_b   1.000
_cell.length_c   1.000
_cell.angle_alpha   90.00
_cell.angle_beta   90.00
_cell.angle_gamma   90.00
#
_symmetry.space_group_name_H-M   'P 1'
#
loop_
_entity.id
_entity.type
_entity.pdbx_description
1 polymer ?
#
loop_
_entity_poly.entity_id
_entity_poly.type
_entity_poly.pdbx_seq_one_letter_code
_entity_poly.pdbx_strand_id
1 'polypeptide(L)'
;MFAVSLVIVFFTFVRDNLPRKEDLLWLAKGGGLFNGAHVPSHRFNAGEKLIFWGGVFALGIVVVGSGLVLDKLIPGLAYTRGDMQIAHMIHAVATVLMMAMFLGHIYLGTIGMKGAYRAMRDGQVDAAWAREHHELWYDDIQAGKIPAQRTPSPTPAAGTQGAAVQS
;
A
#
# COMPACT_ATOMS: atom_id res chain seq x y z
N MET A 1 -6.48 -15.45 -12.22
CA MET A 1 -5.40 -15.05 -11.29
C MET A 1 -5.56 -13.62 -10.79
N PHE A 2 -5.52 -12.59 -11.66
CA PHE A 2 -5.57 -11.18 -11.25
C PHE A 2 -6.77 -10.82 -10.33
N ALA A 3 -7.99 -11.21 -10.69
CA ALA A 3 -9.19 -10.93 -9.89
C ALA A 3 -9.10 -11.48 -8.46
N VAL A 4 -8.55 -12.68 -8.29
CA VAL A 4 -8.38 -13.31 -6.96
C VAL A 4 -7.32 -12.56 -6.15
N SER A 5 -6.19 -12.22 -6.77
CA SER A 5 -5.14 -11.42 -6.12
C SER A 5 -5.66 -10.05 -5.66
N LEU A 6 -6.47 -9.38 -6.50
CA LEU A 6 -7.09 -8.10 -6.18
C LEU A 6 -7.97 -8.20 -4.93
N VAL A 7 -8.81 -9.24 -4.84
CA VAL A 7 -9.66 -9.49 -3.67
C VAL A 7 -8.82 -9.66 -2.41
N ILE A 8 -7.77 -10.48 -2.45
CA ILE A 8 -6.89 -10.72 -1.30
C ILE A 8 -6.20 -9.43 -0.84
N VAL A 9 -5.60 -8.68 -1.77
CA VAL A 9 -4.90 -7.43 -1.47
C VAL A 9 -5.87 -6.39 -0.91
N PHE A 10 -7.07 -6.27 -1.49
CA PHE A 10 -8.08 -5.32 -1.00
C PHE A 10 -8.42 -5.58 0.46
N PHE A 11 -8.82 -6.80 0.82
CA PHE A 11 -9.20 -7.11 2.20
C PHE A 11 -8.03 -7.05 3.19
N THR A 12 -6.82 -7.31 2.73
CA THR A 12 -5.61 -7.22 3.57
C THR A 12 -5.30 -5.78 3.95
N PHE A 13 -5.50 -4.81 3.03
CA PHE A 13 -5.01 -3.43 3.21
C PHE A 13 -6.11 -2.37 3.38
N VAL A 14 -7.39 -2.70 3.15
CA VAL A 14 -8.50 -1.71 3.20
C VAL A 14 -8.61 -1.01 4.54
N ARG A 15 -8.43 -1.75 5.66
CA ARG A 15 -8.57 -1.19 7.01
C ARG A 15 -7.56 -0.08 7.29
N ASP A 16 -6.34 -0.25 6.80
CA ASP A 16 -5.27 0.72 7.03
C ASP A 16 -5.30 1.89 6.02
N ASN A 17 -6.02 1.73 4.90
CA ASN A 17 -6.13 2.71 3.81
C ASN A 17 -7.43 3.52 3.82
N LEU A 18 -8.24 3.44 4.89
CA LEU A 18 -9.46 4.25 5.00
C LEU A 18 -9.13 5.76 4.98
N PRO A 19 -9.87 6.56 4.17
CA PRO A 19 -9.68 8.01 4.14
C PRO A 19 -9.95 8.66 5.51
N ARG A 20 -9.10 9.61 5.88
CA ARG A 20 -9.18 10.41 7.09
C ARG A 20 -9.14 11.89 6.76
N LYS A 21 -9.53 12.75 7.71
CA LYS A 21 -9.58 14.20 7.47
C LYS A 21 -8.19 14.78 7.22
N GLU A 22 -7.18 14.20 7.83
CA GLU A 22 -5.76 14.57 7.70
C GLU A 22 -5.23 14.30 6.28
N ASP A 23 -5.82 13.33 5.55
CA ASP A 23 -5.45 13.04 4.16
C ASP A 23 -5.82 14.19 3.22
N LEU A 24 -6.92 14.90 3.49
CA LEU A 24 -7.32 16.07 2.71
C LEU A 24 -6.31 17.21 2.86
N LEU A 25 -5.78 17.40 4.08
CA LEU A 25 -4.72 18.37 4.33
C LEU A 25 -3.43 17.97 3.61
N TRP A 26 -3.11 16.67 3.59
CA TRP A 26 -1.96 16.14 2.87
C TRP A 26 -2.07 16.38 1.37
N LEU A 27 -3.24 16.12 0.78
CA LEU A 27 -3.53 16.36 -0.64
C LEU A 27 -3.50 17.85 -0.98
N ALA A 28 -4.10 18.70 -0.15
CA ALA A 28 -4.08 20.15 -0.34
C ALA A 28 -2.65 20.73 -0.34
N LYS A 29 -1.75 20.12 0.45
CA LYS A 29 -0.32 20.47 0.49
C LYS A 29 0.54 19.71 -0.54
N GLY A 30 -0.07 18.85 -1.36
CA GLY A 30 0.63 18.01 -2.33
C GLY A 30 1.72 17.12 -1.72
N GLY A 31 1.54 16.71 -0.46
CA GLY A 31 2.54 15.91 0.27
C GLY A 31 3.88 16.62 0.49
N GLY A 32 3.92 17.96 0.40
CA GLY A 32 5.17 18.71 0.51
C GLY A 32 6.02 18.69 -0.77
N LEU A 33 5.56 18.07 -1.86
CA LEU A 33 6.34 17.89 -3.09
C LEU A 33 6.81 19.21 -3.73
N PHE A 34 6.01 20.28 -3.58
CA PHE A 34 6.31 21.58 -4.19
C PHE A 34 7.17 22.49 -3.31
N ASN A 35 7.09 22.35 -1.97
CA ASN A 35 7.70 23.30 -1.04
C ASN A 35 8.68 22.64 -0.04
N GLY A 36 8.90 21.32 -0.13
CA GLY A 36 9.70 20.56 0.83
C GLY A 36 9.14 20.57 2.27
N ALA A 37 7.93 21.08 2.46
CA ALA A 37 7.33 21.22 3.77
C ALA A 37 6.92 19.85 4.31
N HIS A 38 7.31 19.57 5.55
CA HIS A 38 6.85 18.38 6.27
C HIS A 38 5.32 18.41 6.40
N VAL A 39 4.66 17.32 6.00
CA VAL A 39 3.21 17.19 6.11
C VAL A 39 2.90 15.95 6.95
N PRO A 40 2.28 16.11 8.13
CA PRO A 40 2.02 15.00 9.03
C PRO A 40 1.14 13.94 8.34
N SER A 41 1.50 12.67 8.52
CA SER A 41 0.78 11.54 7.93
C SER A 41 0.70 10.36 8.91
N HIS A 42 -0.33 9.52 8.77
CA HIS A 42 -0.44 8.26 9.50
C HIS A 42 0.40 7.16 8.82
N ARG A 43 0.28 5.90 9.25
CA ARG A 43 1.02 4.74 8.71
C ARG A 43 1.04 4.69 7.18
N PHE A 44 -0.05 5.12 6.54
CA PHE A 44 -0.12 5.36 5.10
C PHE A 44 -0.45 6.82 4.85
N ASN A 45 0.32 7.47 3.97
CA ASN A 45 0.05 8.83 3.54
C ASN A 45 -1.08 8.88 2.49
N ALA A 46 -1.56 10.08 2.16
CA ALA A 46 -2.68 10.19 1.22
C ALA A 46 -2.31 9.78 -0.22
N GLY A 47 -1.04 9.90 -0.64
CA GLY A 47 -0.56 9.40 -1.92
C GLY A 47 -0.62 7.88 -2.04
N GLU A 48 -0.22 7.16 -0.99
CA GLU A 48 -0.34 5.70 -0.91
C GLU A 48 -1.82 5.27 -0.94
N LYS A 49 -2.69 5.99 -0.24
CA LYS A 49 -4.14 5.75 -0.27
C LYS A 49 -4.74 6.02 -1.65
N LEU A 50 -4.25 7.01 -2.39
CA LEU A 50 -4.66 7.26 -3.77
C LEU A 50 -4.28 6.08 -4.69
N ILE A 51 -3.10 5.49 -4.51
CA ILE A 51 -2.69 4.30 -5.27
C ILE A 51 -3.59 3.12 -4.92
N PHE A 52 -3.93 2.94 -3.64
CA PHE A 52 -4.85 1.89 -3.20
C PHE A 52 -6.27 2.06 -3.78
N TRP A 53 -6.88 3.23 -3.61
CA TRP A 53 -8.26 3.44 -4.05
C TRP A 53 -8.40 3.66 -5.56
N GLY A 54 -7.50 4.43 -6.17
CA GLY A 54 -7.51 4.71 -7.60
C GLY A 54 -6.95 3.57 -8.43
N GLY A 55 -5.74 3.12 -8.11
CA GLY A 55 -5.03 2.08 -8.87
C GLY A 55 -5.55 0.68 -8.58
N VAL A 56 -5.45 0.26 -7.33
CA VAL A 56 -5.81 -1.10 -6.94
C VAL A 56 -7.32 -1.30 -7.04
N PHE A 57 -8.13 -0.45 -6.40
CA PHE A 57 -9.57 -0.68 -6.34
C PHE A 57 -10.31 -0.24 -7.61
N ALA A 58 -10.29 1.06 -7.96
CA ALA A 58 -11.11 1.57 -9.06
C ALA A 58 -10.67 1.03 -10.43
N LEU A 59 -9.39 1.19 -10.80
CA LEU A 59 -8.89 0.64 -12.07
C LEU A 59 -8.88 -0.89 -12.05
N GLY A 60 -8.56 -1.53 -10.92
CA GLY A 60 -8.62 -2.99 -10.78
C GLY A 60 -10.01 -3.56 -11.04
N ILE A 61 -11.09 -2.94 -10.54
CA ILE A 61 -12.47 -3.35 -10.83
C ILE A 61 -12.78 -3.20 -12.32
N VAL A 62 -12.36 -2.09 -12.95
CA VAL A 62 -12.59 -1.87 -14.38
C VAL A 62 -11.86 -2.92 -15.22
N VAL A 63 -10.60 -3.23 -14.88
CA VAL A 63 -9.81 -4.28 -15.56
C VAL A 63 -10.46 -5.64 -15.38
N VAL A 64 -10.87 -6.01 -14.16
CA VAL A 64 -11.56 -7.29 -13.91
C VAL A 64 -12.90 -7.35 -14.66
N GLY A 65 -13.74 -6.33 -14.53
CA GLY A 65 -15.07 -6.30 -15.16
C GLY A 65 -14.99 -6.39 -16.68
N SER A 66 -14.13 -5.58 -17.30
CA SER A 66 -13.89 -5.66 -18.75
C SER A 66 -13.22 -6.97 -19.18
N GLY A 67 -12.34 -7.53 -18.36
CA GLY A 67 -11.72 -8.85 -18.61
C GLY A 67 -12.76 -9.98 -18.60
N LEU A 68 -13.70 -9.97 -17.65
CA LEU A 68 -14.80 -10.95 -17.60
C LEU A 68 -15.71 -10.86 -18.84
N VAL A 69 -15.94 -9.65 -19.36
CA VAL A 69 -16.65 -9.47 -20.65
C VAL A 69 -15.83 -10.08 -21.79
N LEU A 70 -14.53 -9.78 -21.87
CA LEU A 70 -13.65 -10.28 -22.93
C LEU A 70 -13.52 -11.81 -22.92
N ASP A 71 -13.52 -12.43 -21.74
CA ASP A 71 -13.46 -13.88 -21.56
C ASP A 71 -14.83 -14.55 -21.73
N LYS A 72 -15.88 -13.78 -22.02
CA LYS A 72 -17.27 -14.25 -22.20
C LYS A 72 -17.84 -14.98 -20.97
N LEU A 73 -17.48 -14.52 -19.77
CA LEU A 73 -17.84 -15.16 -18.50
C LEU A 73 -19.10 -14.57 -17.85
N ILE A 74 -19.80 -13.64 -18.50
CA ILE A 74 -21.01 -12.98 -17.97
C ILE A 74 -22.25 -13.61 -18.63
N PRO A 75 -23.02 -14.44 -17.90
CA PRO A 75 -24.21 -15.08 -18.45
C PRO A 75 -25.25 -14.05 -18.88
N GLY A 76 -25.89 -14.28 -20.03
CA GLY A 76 -26.96 -13.41 -20.54
C GLY A 76 -26.49 -12.12 -21.22
N LEU A 77 -25.18 -11.89 -21.34
CA LEU A 77 -24.64 -10.76 -22.10
C LEU A 77 -24.61 -11.08 -23.60
N ALA A 78 -24.96 -10.11 -24.44
CA ALA A 78 -24.67 -10.18 -25.87
C ALA A 78 -23.18 -9.90 -26.10
N TYR A 79 -22.53 -10.73 -26.92
CA TYR A 79 -21.12 -10.60 -27.26
C TYR A 79 -20.95 -10.19 -28.73
N THR A 80 -21.57 -9.07 -29.10
CA THR A 80 -21.42 -8.57 -30.47
C THR A 80 -20.01 -8.07 -30.70
N ARG A 81 -19.62 -7.92 -31.97
CA ARG A 81 -18.30 -7.38 -32.32
C ARG A 81 -18.08 -5.97 -31.74
N GLY A 82 -19.13 -5.14 -31.71
CA GLY A 82 -19.07 -3.79 -31.14
C GLY A 82 -18.82 -3.82 -29.64
N ASP A 83 -19.55 -4.66 -28.90
CA ASP A 83 -19.41 -4.77 -27.44
C ASP A 83 -17.99 -5.23 -27.06
N MET A 84 -17.45 -6.21 -27.79
CA MET A 84 -16.10 -6.72 -27.55
C MET A 84 -15.02 -5.67 -27.85
N GLN A 85 -15.21 -4.83 -28.88
CA GLN A 85 -14.29 -3.74 -29.18
C GLN A 85 -14.29 -2.68 -28.06
N ILE A 86 -15.47 -2.31 -27.56
CA ILE A 86 -15.61 -1.36 -26.45
C ILE A 86 -14.97 -1.94 -25.18
N ALA A 87 -15.28 -3.20 -24.84
CA ALA A 87 -14.70 -3.88 -23.69
C ALA A 87 -13.17 -3.92 -23.78
N HIS A 88 -12.61 -4.18 -24.97
CA HIS A 88 -11.17 -4.18 -25.19
C HIS A 88 -10.56 -2.78 -25.00
N MET A 89 -11.19 -1.72 -25.52
CA MET A 89 -10.71 -0.35 -25.33
C MET A 89 -10.70 0.03 -23.85
N ILE A 90 -11.79 -0.26 -23.12
CA ILE A 90 -11.88 -0.02 -21.68
C ILE A 90 -10.78 -0.77 -20.93
N HIS A 91 -10.61 -2.07 -21.22
CA HIS A 91 -9.61 -2.91 -20.58
C HIS A 91 -8.19 -2.39 -20.84
N ALA A 92 -7.87 -2.08 -22.09
CA ALA A 92 -6.55 -1.60 -22.49
C ALA A 92 -6.21 -0.27 -21.84
N VAL A 93 -7.12 0.72 -21.88
CA VAL A 93 -6.90 2.04 -21.26
C VAL A 93 -6.74 1.92 -19.75
N ALA A 94 -7.63 1.17 -19.08
CA ALA A 94 -7.53 0.98 -17.63
C ALA A 94 -6.23 0.28 -17.22
N THR A 95 -5.81 -0.73 -17.99
CA THR A 95 -4.56 -1.46 -17.75
C THR A 95 -3.34 -0.56 -17.93
N VAL A 96 -3.30 0.28 -18.97
CA VAL A 96 -2.19 1.22 -19.19
C VAL A 96 -2.11 2.26 -18.07
N LEU A 97 -3.24 2.82 -17.64
CA LEU A 97 -3.28 3.76 -16.52
C LEU A 97 -2.82 3.10 -15.21
N MET A 98 -3.26 1.86 -14.96
CA MET A 98 -2.86 1.09 -13.79
C MET A 98 -1.36 0.78 -13.80
N MET A 99 -0.81 0.39 -14.97
CA MET A 99 0.63 0.21 -15.15
C MET A 99 1.41 1.50 -14.87
N ALA A 100 0.98 2.64 -15.42
CA ALA A 100 1.64 3.93 -15.18
C ALA A 100 1.63 4.29 -13.68
N MET A 101 0.50 4.08 -13.00
CA MET A 101 0.40 4.33 -11.57
C MET A 101 1.32 3.40 -10.74
N PHE A 102 1.39 2.11 -11.08
CA PHE A 102 2.29 1.19 -10.38
C PHE A 102 3.77 1.45 -10.67
N LEU A 103 4.13 1.94 -11.86
CA LEU A 103 5.49 2.41 -12.12
C LEU A 103 5.85 3.59 -11.20
N GLY A 104 4.93 4.55 -11.02
CA GLY A 104 5.10 5.63 -10.05
C GLY A 104 5.23 5.12 -8.62
N HIS A 105 4.41 4.16 -8.21
CA HIS A 105 4.49 3.52 -6.90
C HIS A 105 5.84 2.83 -6.66
N ILE A 106 6.32 2.04 -7.63
CA ILE A 106 7.61 1.35 -7.54
C ILE A 106 8.74 2.38 -7.46
N TYR A 107 8.69 3.45 -8.25
CA TYR A 107 9.69 4.51 -8.22
C TYR A 107 9.78 5.16 -6.84
N LEU A 108 8.64 5.57 -6.27
CA LEU A 108 8.60 6.18 -4.93
C LEU A 108 9.04 5.20 -3.84
N GLY A 109 8.63 3.94 -3.92
CA GLY A 109 8.98 2.90 -2.96
C GLY A 109 10.44 2.43 -3.03
N THR A 110 11.17 2.75 -4.09
CA THR A 110 12.57 2.32 -4.29
C THR A 110 13.56 3.48 -4.24
N ILE A 111 13.47 4.42 -5.18
CA ILE A 111 14.45 5.49 -5.39
C ILE A 111 13.93 6.81 -4.80
N GLY A 112 12.64 7.09 -4.93
CA GLY A 112 12.04 8.37 -4.57
C GLY A 112 11.99 8.65 -3.07
N MET A 113 11.96 7.60 -2.23
CA MET A 113 11.93 7.74 -0.76
C MET A 113 13.01 6.86 -0.13
N LYS A 114 14.04 7.51 0.45
CA LYS A 114 15.15 6.82 1.11
C LYS A 114 14.62 5.97 2.25
N GLY A 115 15.04 4.70 2.31
CA GLY A 115 14.66 3.77 3.37
C GLY A 115 13.32 3.05 3.17
N ALA A 116 12.44 3.52 2.27
CA ALA A 116 11.12 2.90 2.04
C ALA A 116 11.22 1.43 1.56
N TYR A 117 12.13 1.15 0.63
CA TYR A 117 12.35 -0.23 0.17
C TYR A 117 12.81 -1.16 1.29
N ARG A 118 13.72 -0.69 2.15
CA ARG A 118 14.22 -1.47 3.28
C ARG A 118 13.12 -1.69 4.32
N ALA A 119 12.28 -0.67 4.58
CA ALA A 119 11.11 -0.78 5.44
C ALA A 119 10.14 -1.87 4.96
N MET A 120 9.88 -1.94 3.65
CA MET A 120 9.01 -2.97 3.07
C MET A 120 9.63 -4.37 3.11
N ARG A 121 10.95 -4.49 2.91
CA ARG A 121 11.66 -5.77 2.91
C ARG A 121 11.82 -6.35 4.31
N ASP A 122 12.31 -5.53 5.24
CA ASP A 122 12.72 -5.97 6.58
C ASP A 122 11.57 -5.84 7.58
N GLY A 123 10.51 -5.09 7.24
CA GLY A 123 9.35 -4.84 8.10
C GLY A 123 9.62 -3.92 9.28
N GLN A 124 10.79 -3.28 9.32
CA GLN A 124 11.23 -2.40 10.41
C GLN A 124 11.65 -1.02 9.87
N VAL A 125 11.35 0.01 10.65
CA VAL A 125 11.73 1.40 10.39
C VAL A 125 12.31 2.00 11.65
N ASP A 126 13.31 2.88 11.51
CA ASP A 126 13.83 3.63 12.64
C ASP A 126 12.88 4.77 13.03
N ALA A 127 13.02 5.24 14.28
CA ALA A 127 12.16 6.27 14.85
C ALA A 127 12.29 7.62 14.13
N ALA A 128 13.48 7.95 13.60
CA ALA A 128 13.70 9.21 12.90
C ALA A 128 12.93 9.23 11.58
N TRP A 129 13.00 8.13 10.82
CA TRP A 129 12.25 7.95 9.58
C TRP A 129 10.74 7.97 9.82
N ALA A 130 10.27 7.28 10.86
CA ALA A 130 8.85 7.28 11.23
C ALA A 130 8.36 8.69 11.58
N ARG A 131 9.17 9.49 12.28
CA ARG A 131 8.86 10.89 12.60
C ARG A 131 8.83 11.78 11.35
N GLU A 132 9.78 11.59 10.44
CA GLU A 132 9.93 12.41 9.24
C GLU A 132 8.86 12.10 8.17
N HIS A 133 8.44 10.84 8.02
CA HIS A 133 7.53 10.45 6.93
C HIS A 133 6.11 10.16 7.41
N HIS A 134 5.95 9.73 8.66
CA HIS A 134 4.68 9.27 9.24
C HIS A 134 4.49 9.78 10.68
N GLU A 135 4.65 11.09 10.88
CA GLU A 135 4.63 11.74 12.20
C GLU A 135 3.45 11.33 13.08
N LEU A 136 2.22 11.30 12.54
CA LEU A 136 1.04 10.94 13.32
C LEU A 136 1.06 9.48 13.78
N TRP A 137 1.68 8.61 12.98
CA TRP A 137 1.88 7.22 13.36
C TRP A 137 2.97 7.06 14.43
N TYR A 138 4.04 7.85 14.35
CA TYR A 138 5.04 7.93 15.41
C TYR A 138 4.42 8.42 16.74
N ASP A 139 3.60 9.47 16.70
CA ASP A 139 2.91 10.01 17.87
C ASP A 139 1.93 8.99 18.49
N ASP A 140 1.23 8.22 17.66
CA ASP A 140 0.34 7.16 18.15
C ASP A 140 1.12 6.00 18.84
N ILE A 141 2.35 5.71 18.41
CA ILE A 141 3.24 4.76 19.08
C ILE A 141 3.71 5.33 20.43
N GLN A 142 4.15 6.58 20.44
CA GLN A 142 4.62 7.25 21.67
C GLN A 142 3.51 7.43 22.70
N ALA A 143 2.27 7.65 22.25
CA ALA A 143 1.09 7.69 23.08
C ALA A 143 0.61 6.31 23.57
N GLY A 144 1.28 5.22 23.17
CA GLY A 144 0.93 3.85 23.56
C GLY A 144 -0.35 3.31 22.92
N LYS A 145 -0.92 4.00 21.92
CA LYS A 145 -2.12 3.53 21.21
C LYS A 145 -1.80 2.37 20.27
N ILE A 146 -0.56 2.30 19.80
CA ILE A 146 -0.07 1.27 18.88
C ILE A 146 1.21 0.66 19.48
N PRO A 147 1.31 -0.68 19.58
CA PRO A 147 2.54 -1.33 20.01
C PRO A 147 3.71 -1.01 19.06
N ALA A 148 4.85 -0.61 19.61
CA ALA A 148 6.08 -0.37 18.85
C ALA A 148 6.60 -1.66 18.18
N GLN A 149 6.39 -2.82 18.81
CA GLN A 149 6.65 -4.13 18.23
C GLN A 149 5.35 -4.92 18.11
N ARG A 150 5.03 -5.34 16.87
CA ARG A 150 3.86 -6.18 16.58
C ARG A 150 4.18 -7.68 16.68
N THR A 151 5.45 -8.04 16.53
CA THR A 151 5.95 -9.41 16.67
C THR A 151 6.78 -9.51 17.94
N PRO A 152 6.51 -10.48 18.85
CA PRO A 152 7.37 -10.71 19.98
C PRO A 152 8.78 -11.05 19.48
N SER A 153 9.80 -10.40 20.04
CA SER A 153 11.17 -10.88 19.87
C SER A 153 11.27 -12.28 20.49
N PRO A 154 11.98 -13.25 19.87
CA PRO A 154 12.20 -14.54 20.50
C PRO A 154 12.85 -14.28 21.86
N THR A 155 12.19 -14.69 22.95
CA THR A 155 12.78 -14.64 24.28
C THR A 155 14.10 -15.40 24.22
N PRO A 156 15.26 -14.79 24.59
CA PRO A 156 16.48 -15.56 24.76
C PRO A 156 16.17 -16.66 25.78
N ALA A 157 16.30 -17.92 25.38
CA ALA A 157 16.08 -19.04 26.29
C ALA A 157 16.99 -18.86 27.51
N ALA A 158 16.38 -18.61 28.66
CA ALA A 158 17.08 -18.61 29.92
C ALA A 158 17.52 -20.05 30.23
N GLY A 159 18.84 -20.30 30.21
CA GLY A 159 19.46 -21.59 30.54
C GLY A 159 20.59 -21.88 29.55
N THR A 160 21.85 -21.70 29.88
CA THR A 160 22.53 -22.49 30.91
C THR A 160 23.71 -21.68 31.46
N GLN A 161 23.62 -21.23 32.72
CA GLN A 161 24.80 -20.90 33.51
C GLN A 161 25.53 -22.23 33.80
N GLY A 162 26.45 -22.61 32.93
CA GLY A 162 27.43 -23.65 33.23
C GLY A 162 28.53 -23.03 34.08
N ALA A 163 28.49 -23.30 35.38
CA ALA A 163 29.55 -22.95 36.31
C ALA A 163 30.88 -23.56 35.84
N ALA A 164 31.81 -22.71 35.39
CA ALA A 164 33.20 -23.10 35.25
C ALA A 164 33.81 -23.14 36.66
N VAL A 165 33.84 -24.33 37.25
CA VAL A 165 34.64 -24.62 38.44
C VAL A 165 36.10 -24.71 38.02
N GLN A 166 36.95 -23.95 38.70
CA GLN A 166 38.40 -24.00 38.60
C GLN A 166 38.93 -25.36 39.07
N SER A 167 39.90 -25.90 38.35
CA SER A 167 40.95 -26.80 38.88
C SER A 167 42.26 -26.51 38.16
#